data_AF-A0A6B1CZN8-F1
#
_entry.id   AF-A0A6B1CZN8-F1
#
_cell.length_a   1.000
_cell.length_b   1.000
_cell.length_c   1.000
_cell.angle_alpha   90.00
_cell.angle_beta   90.00
_cell.angle_gamma   90.00
#
_symmetry.space_group_name_H-M   'P 1'
#
loop_
_entity.id
_entity.type
_entity.pdbx_description
1 polymer ?
#
loop_
_entity_poly.entity_id
_entity_poly.type
_entity_poly.pdbx_seq_one_letter_code
_entity_poly.pdbx_strand_id
1 'polypeptide(L)'
;FNGDISDWDVSSVTDMSSIFAHTHAFNQPLNDWDVSSVTHMSATFFDAISFNQPLNDWDVSSVVDTSSMFHDAISFNQPLNDWDVSSVVDTSSMFSRAVSFDQDLDEWDVSNARFMIGMFAIAHNFNGNITTWDVSSAQDTSSMFAVTLHFSQPLNDWDVSNVVDMSNMFSGAAEFNQPLNDWDVSNVVDMFHMFSGAAEFNQPLNDWNTSSVTNMDRMFLYADNFNGNITTWDVSSVTDMSHMFRYAAEFNQPLNDWNTSSVIYMKGMFRGSSFNHPLDSWDVSSAVVMNSMFPSSNFEQDLGNWYIVLGDTSVDSGDTLVTTITAQNSFLDRQNPKYSVAPDGDGDLFFMDGNILRSISGEYTKPHYNITIVATDGFVMHSFRDVTITVIQPQ
;
A
#
# COMPACT_ATOMS: atom_id res chain seq x y z
N PHE A 1 -39.53 -7.26 6.70
CA PHE A 1 -40.75 -6.69 7.31
C PHE A 1 -41.11 -5.43 6.53
N ASN A 2 -42.39 -5.03 6.43
CA ASN A 2 -42.82 -3.74 5.83
C ASN A 2 -44.26 -3.40 6.29
N GLY A 3 -44.58 -3.69 7.55
CA GLY A 3 -45.90 -3.40 8.13
C GLY A 3 -45.98 -1.95 8.60
N ASP A 4 -47.20 -1.45 8.77
CA ASP A 4 -47.45 -0.11 9.31
C ASP A 4 -46.94 0.00 10.76
N ILE A 5 -46.23 1.08 11.03
CA ILE A 5 -45.56 1.40 12.30
C ILE A 5 -45.74 2.88 12.67
N SER A 6 -46.68 3.60 12.03
CA SER A 6 -46.90 5.03 12.30
C SER A 6 -47.27 5.34 13.75
N ASP A 7 -47.85 4.36 14.45
CA ASP A 7 -48.32 4.52 15.84
C ASP A 7 -47.28 4.15 16.90
N TRP A 8 -46.03 3.85 16.50
CA TRP A 8 -44.98 3.50 17.45
C TRP A 8 -44.45 4.76 18.15
N ASP A 9 -44.44 4.74 19.49
CA ASP A 9 -43.75 5.73 20.31
C ASP A 9 -42.35 5.23 20.65
N VAL A 10 -41.34 5.90 20.10
CA VAL A 10 -39.92 5.57 20.29
C VAL A 10 -39.15 6.61 21.12
N SER A 11 -39.84 7.61 21.69
CA SER A 11 -39.23 8.74 22.40
C SER A 11 -38.35 8.36 23.60
N SER A 12 -38.58 7.17 24.16
CA SER A 12 -37.81 6.63 25.30
C SER A 12 -36.78 5.56 24.89
N VAL A 13 -36.64 5.26 23.60
CA VAL A 13 -35.68 4.28 23.09
C VAL A 13 -34.29 4.92 23.11
N THR A 14 -33.32 4.23 23.73
CA THR A 14 -31.92 4.68 23.80
C THR A 14 -31.00 3.93 22.85
N ASP A 15 -31.47 2.80 22.31
CA ASP A 15 -30.71 1.90 21.46
C ASP A 15 -31.64 1.36 20.36
N MET A 16 -31.36 1.75 19.12
CA MET A 16 -32.09 1.33 17.91
C MET A 16 -31.28 0.35 17.07
N SER A 17 -30.25 -0.26 17.66
CA SER A 17 -29.34 -1.11 16.92
C SER A 17 -30.10 -2.29 16.30
N SER A 18 -29.87 -2.51 15.00
CA SER A 18 -30.45 -3.61 14.22
C SER A 18 -31.98 -3.71 14.15
N ILE A 19 -32.74 -2.68 14.53
CA ILE A 19 -34.22 -2.77 14.61
C ILE A 19 -34.89 -3.11 13.27
N PHE A 20 -34.30 -2.69 12.13
CA PHE A 20 -34.74 -3.02 10.77
C PHE A 20 -33.70 -3.84 9.98
N ALA A 21 -32.76 -4.50 10.65
CA ALA A 21 -31.76 -5.32 9.98
C ALA A 21 -32.41 -6.47 9.18
N HIS A 22 -31.90 -6.72 7.96
CA HIS A 22 -32.36 -7.71 7.00
C HIS A 22 -33.85 -7.57 6.59
N THR A 23 -34.43 -6.39 6.81
CA THR A 23 -35.79 -6.11 6.38
C THR A 23 -35.79 -5.63 4.93
N HIS A 24 -35.34 -6.48 3.99
CA HIS A 24 -35.12 -6.13 2.59
C HIS A 24 -36.23 -5.31 1.88
N ALA A 25 -37.51 -5.52 2.24
CA ALA A 25 -38.66 -4.84 1.65
C ALA A 25 -39.17 -3.62 2.46
N PHE A 26 -38.54 -3.31 3.59
CA PHE A 26 -38.95 -2.24 4.49
C PHE A 26 -38.72 -0.87 3.84
N ASN A 27 -39.74 -0.02 3.84
CA ASN A 27 -39.67 1.33 3.30
C ASN A 27 -40.79 2.22 3.87
N GLN A 28 -41.12 2.05 5.16
CA GLN A 28 -42.15 2.85 5.83
C GLN A 28 -41.61 4.20 6.28
N PRO A 29 -42.41 5.28 6.29
CA PRO A 29 -41.98 6.60 6.73
C PRO A 29 -41.58 6.58 8.21
N LEU A 30 -40.45 7.21 8.54
CA LEU A 30 -39.89 7.27 9.89
C LEU A 30 -39.53 8.69 10.35
N ASN A 31 -39.65 9.70 9.47
CA ASN A 31 -39.15 11.06 9.75
C ASN A 31 -39.78 11.68 11.00
N ASP A 32 -41.03 11.33 11.31
CA ASP A 32 -41.78 11.85 12.47
C ASP A 32 -41.41 11.18 13.81
N TRP A 33 -40.48 10.22 13.82
CA TRP A 33 -40.04 9.55 15.04
C TRP A 33 -39.16 10.46 15.90
N ASP A 34 -39.49 10.57 17.19
CA ASP A 34 -38.63 11.22 18.18
C ASP A 34 -37.49 10.27 18.59
N VAL A 35 -36.31 10.48 18.00
CA VAL A 35 -35.10 9.70 18.27
C VAL A 35 -34.10 10.43 19.17
N SER A 36 -34.50 11.55 19.79
CA SER A 36 -33.59 12.42 20.58
C SER A 36 -32.94 11.73 21.80
N SER A 37 -33.55 10.64 22.29
CA SER A 37 -33.00 9.81 23.38
C SER A 37 -32.03 8.72 22.90
N VAL A 38 -31.92 8.49 21.59
CA VAL A 38 -31.13 7.38 21.03
C VAL A 38 -29.64 7.71 21.09
N THR A 39 -28.86 6.73 21.52
CA THR A 39 -27.40 6.83 21.64
C THR A 39 -26.68 5.85 20.72
N HIS A 40 -27.33 4.76 20.32
CA HIS A 40 -26.75 3.72 19.45
C HIS A 40 -27.71 3.42 18.30
N MET A 41 -27.20 3.52 17.07
CA MET A 41 -27.93 3.26 15.82
C MET A 41 -27.19 2.24 14.94
N SER A 42 -26.37 1.37 15.55
CA SER A 42 -25.57 0.43 14.76
C SER A 42 -26.44 -0.57 14.02
N ALA A 43 -26.17 -0.75 12.73
CA ALA A 43 -26.90 -1.66 11.87
C ALA A 43 -28.43 -1.44 11.80
N THR A 44 -28.97 -0.28 12.17
CA THR A 44 -30.42 0.00 12.20
C THR A 44 -31.12 -0.39 10.90
N PHE A 45 -30.54 -0.10 9.73
CA PHE A 45 -31.03 -0.44 8.40
C PHE A 45 -30.10 -1.40 7.64
N PHE A 46 -29.30 -2.21 8.35
CA PHE A 46 -28.41 -3.19 7.73
C PHE A 46 -29.20 -4.11 6.78
N ASP A 47 -28.80 -4.21 5.51
CA ASP A 47 -29.46 -5.06 4.50
C ASP A 47 -30.97 -4.75 4.32
N ALA A 48 -31.37 -3.50 4.59
CA ALA A 48 -32.69 -2.97 4.27
C ALA A 48 -32.72 -2.46 2.82
N ILE A 49 -32.52 -3.36 1.87
CA ILE A 49 -32.29 -3.07 0.43
C ILE A 49 -33.23 -2.02 -0.17
N SER A 50 -34.52 -2.04 0.16
CA SER A 50 -35.54 -1.14 -0.41
C SER A 50 -35.71 0.18 0.35
N PHE A 51 -35.05 0.36 1.49
CA PHE A 51 -35.26 1.52 2.35
C PHE A 51 -34.70 2.79 1.71
N ASN A 52 -35.54 3.82 1.58
CA ASN A 52 -35.19 5.12 1.01
C ASN A 52 -36.18 6.20 1.48
N GLN A 53 -36.54 6.19 2.77
CA GLN A 53 -37.42 7.20 3.36
C GLN A 53 -36.60 8.31 4.02
N PRO A 54 -37.11 9.57 4.03
CA PRO A 54 -36.41 10.69 4.66
C PRO A 54 -36.23 10.46 6.16
N LEU A 55 -35.07 10.89 6.66
CA LEU A 55 -34.66 10.85 8.06
C LEU A 55 -34.09 12.21 8.52
N ASN A 56 -34.26 13.26 7.73
CA ASN A 56 -33.65 14.57 7.96
C ASN A 56 -34.21 15.30 9.20
N ASP A 57 -35.37 14.89 9.72
CA ASP A 57 -35.97 15.48 10.93
C ASP A 57 -35.48 14.79 12.23
N TRP A 58 -34.65 13.74 12.12
CA TRP A 58 -34.13 13.01 13.27
C TRP A 58 -33.09 13.85 14.03
N ASP A 59 -33.30 14.02 15.34
CA ASP A 59 -32.29 14.57 16.25
C ASP A 59 -31.31 13.46 16.66
N VAL A 60 -30.15 13.42 15.98
CA VAL A 60 -29.08 12.44 16.22
C VAL A 60 -27.95 12.98 17.10
N SER A 61 -28.12 14.17 17.71
CA SER A 61 -27.06 14.86 18.48
C SER A 61 -26.51 14.06 19.68
N SER A 62 -27.28 13.07 20.17
CA SER A 62 -26.89 12.17 21.27
C SER A 62 -26.32 10.83 20.80
N VAL A 63 -26.28 10.55 19.50
CA VAL A 63 -25.82 9.28 18.93
C VAL A 63 -24.29 9.24 18.94
N VAL A 64 -23.74 8.14 19.44
CA VAL A 64 -22.29 7.91 19.52
C VAL A 64 -21.80 6.82 18.56
N ASP A 65 -22.71 5.96 18.09
CA ASP A 65 -22.41 4.80 17.24
C ASP A 65 -23.43 4.71 16.08
N THR A 66 -22.93 4.87 14.86
CA THR A 66 -23.67 4.75 13.60
C THR A 66 -23.13 3.61 12.74
N SER A 67 -22.29 2.74 13.31
CA SER A 67 -21.59 1.70 12.58
C SER A 67 -22.56 0.79 11.82
N SER A 68 -22.28 0.56 10.55
CA SER A 68 -23.10 -0.26 9.65
C SER A 68 -24.57 0.16 9.50
N MET A 69 -24.97 1.36 9.92
CA MET A 69 -26.38 1.79 9.98
C MET A 69 -27.12 1.59 8.66
N PHE A 70 -26.49 1.91 7.52
CA PHE A 70 -27.03 1.75 6.17
C PHE A 70 -26.23 0.74 5.32
N HIS A 71 -25.49 -0.17 5.96
CA HIS A 71 -24.74 -1.21 5.23
C HIS A 71 -25.70 -2.04 4.38
N ASP A 72 -25.42 -2.22 3.08
CA ASP A 72 -26.31 -2.90 2.13
C ASP A 72 -27.73 -2.29 2.00
N ALA A 73 -27.96 -1.06 2.46
CA ALA A 73 -29.19 -0.29 2.15
C ALA A 73 -29.11 0.26 0.72
N ILE A 74 -29.13 -0.65 -0.26
CA ILE A 74 -28.79 -0.40 -1.68
C ILE A 74 -29.54 0.80 -2.29
N SER A 75 -30.81 1.01 -1.92
CA SER A 75 -31.66 2.07 -2.48
C SER A 75 -31.57 3.41 -1.75
N PHE A 76 -30.89 3.46 -0.60
CA PHE A 76 -30.89 4.64 0.27
C PHE A 76 -30.09 5.79 -0.37
N ASN A 77 -30.72 6.95 -0.53
CA ASN A 77 -30.11 8.17 -1.05
C ASN A 77 -30.89 9.41 -0.59
N GLN A 78 -31.19 9.49 0.70
CA GLN A 78 -31.92 10.63 1.30
C GLN A 78 -30.94 11.60 1.96
N PRO A 79 -31.25 12.91 1.97
CA PRO A 79 -30.37 13.92 2.54
C PRO A 79 -30.20 13.71 4.04
N LEU A 80 -28.95 13.81 4.51
CA LEU A 80 -28.56 13.70 5.92
C LEU A 80 -27.68 14.86 6.38
N ASN A 81 -27.45 15.89 5.54
CA ASN A 81 -26.49 16.96 5.82
C ASN A 81 -26.81 17.72 7.13
N ASP A 82 -28.10 17.85 7.45
CA ASP A 82 -28.59 18.56 8.64
C ASP A 82 -28.40 17.79 9.97
N TRP A 83 -27.88 16.55 9.93
CA TRP A 83 -27.62 15.75 11.12
C TRP A 83 -26.46 16.32 11.94
N ASP A 84 -26.70 16.54 13.24
CA ASP A 84 -25.64 16.81 14.20
C ASP A 84 -24.95 15.51 14.61
N VAL A 85 -23.87 15.17 13.91
CA VAL A 85 -23.04 13.98 14.18
C VAL A 85 -21.84 14.28 15.09
N SER A 86 -21.80 15.44 15.76
CA SER A 86 -20.66 15.86 16.57
C SER A 86 -20.34 14.93 17.74
N SER A 87 -21.29 14.12 18.19
CA SER A 87 -21.09 13.10 19.23
C SER A 87 -20.64 11.73 18.71
N VAL A 88 -20.67 11.50 17.40
CA VAL A 88 -20.42 10.18 16.79
C VAL A 88 -18.93 9.85 16.85
N VAL A 89 -18.63 8.65 17.37
CA VAL A 89 -17.26 8.13 17.49
C VAL A 89 -16.97 7.08 16.43
N ASP A 90 -17.98 6.28 16.07
CA ASP A 90 -17.85 5.16 15.13
C ASP A 90 -18.82 5.32 13.94
N THR A 91 -18.25 5.49 12.75
CA THR A 91 -18.95 5.53 11.45
C THR A 91 -18.59 4.33 10.58
N SER A 92 -17.95 3.31 11.16
CA SER A 92 -17.44 2.15 10.44
C SER A 92 -18.53 1.48 9.62
N SER A 93 -18.29 1.34 8.33
CA SER A 93 -19.19 0.69 7.37
C SER A 93 -20.59 1.30 7.28
N MET A 94 -20.81 2.52 7.78
CA MET A 94 -22.13 3.16 7.86
C MET A 94 -22.88 3.12 6.53
N PHE A 95 -22.20 3.41 5.41
CA PHE A 95 -22.76 3.38 4.06
C PHE A 95 -22.12 2.31 3.17
N SER A 96 -21.45 1.31 3.74
CA SER A 96 -20.81 0.28 2.93
C SER A 96 -21.86 -0.46 2.11
N ARG A 97 -21.64 -0.57 0.79
CA ARG A 97 -22.57 -1.17 -0.17
C ARG A 97 -23.93 -0.47 -0.28
N ALA A 98 -24.08 0.76 0.23
CA ALA A 98 -25.22 1.64 -0.06
C ALA A 98 -25.05 2.25 -1.46
N VAL A 99 -25.22 1.41 -2.50
CA VAL A 99 -24.81 1.71 -3.88
C VAL A 99 -25.40 3.01 -4.43
N SER A 100 -26.63 3.36 -4.05
CA SER A 100 -27.31 4.57 -4.55
C SER A 100 -26.93 5.86 -3.79
N PHE A 101 -26.23 5.76 -2.66
CA PHE A 101 -25.97 6.90 -1.79
C PHE A 101 -24.94 7.84 -2.41
N ASP A 102 -25.32 9.10 -2.59
CA ASP A 102 -24.49 10.17 -3.20
C ASP A 102 -24.97 11.54 -2.70
N GLN A 103 -25.13 11.68 -1.39
CA GLN A 103 -25.53 12.95 -0.76
C GLN A 103 -24.33 13.69 -0.20
N ASP A 104 -24.37 15.02 -0.26
CA ASP A 104 -23.43 15.89 0.42
C ASP A 104 -23.56 15.74 1.94
N LEU A 105 -22.41 15.76 2.63
CA LEU A 105 -22.27 15.62 4.08
C LEU A 105 -21.32 16.70 4.63
N ASP A 106 -21.20 17.84 3.96
CA ASP A 106 -20.24 18.90 4.27
C ASP A 106 -20.62 19.74 5.49
N GLU A 107 -21.83 19.57 6.03
CA GLU A 107 -22.26 20.18 7.29
C GLU A 107 -21.97 19.31 8.53
N TRP A 108 -21.53 18.06 8.32
CA TRP A 108 -21.20 17.15 9.43
C TRP A 108 -19.94 17.59 10.19
N ASP A 109 -20.07 17.72 11.50
CA ASP A 109 -18.92 17.81 12.42
C ASP A 109 -18.45 16.40 12.79
N VAL A 110 -17.42 15.91 12.10
CA VAL A 110 -16.81 14.60 12.35
C VAL A 110 -15.57 14.67 13.26
N SER A 111 -15.34 15.80 13.95
CA SER A 111 -14.13 16.02 14.76
C SER A 111 -13.95 15.04 15.93
N ASN A 112 -14.99 14.30 16.31
CA ASN A 112 -14.93 13.23 17.33
C ASN A 112 -14.87 11.81 16.76
N ALA A 113 -15.04 11.63 15.44
CA ALA A 113 -15.03 10.32 14.81
C ALA A 113 -13.61 9.73 14.79
N ARG A 114 -13.47 8.52 15.33
CA ARG A 114 -12.18 7.82 15.46
C ARG A 114 -12.05 6.64 14.50
N PHE A 115 -13.15 5.95 14.25
CA PHE A 115 -13.21 4.76 13.41
C PHE A 115 -14.08 5.04 12.19
N MET A 116 -13.44 5.14 11.03
CA MET A 116 -14.09 5.41 9.73
C MET A 116 -13.94 4.21 8.78
N ILE A 117 -13.75 3.02 9.35
CA ILE A 117 -13.39 1.79 8.64
C ILE A 117 -14.46 1.46 7.60
N GLY A 118 -14.11 1.50 6.32
CA GLY A 118 -15.02 1.13 5.24
C GLY A 118 -16.31 1.95 5.16
N MET A 119 -16.34 3.17 5.71
CA MET A 119 -17.57 3.98 5.80
C MET A 119 -18.34 4.04 4.48
N PHE A 120 -17.65 4.19 3.34
CA PHE A 120 -18.22 4.22 2.00
C PHE A 120 -17.77 3.04 1.11
N ALA A 121 -17.23 1.96 1.70
CA ALA A 121 -16.72 0.84 0.92
C ALA A 121 -17.82 0.24 0.02
N ILE A 122 -17.59 0.18 -1.29
CA ILE A 122 -18.50 -0.34 -2.32
C ILE A 122 -19.78 0.52 -2.47
N ALA A 123 -19.81 1.75 -1.94
CA ALA A 123 -20.84 2.74 -2.25
C ALA A 123 -20.54 3.34 -3.64
N HIS A 124 -20.74 2.56 -4.71
CA HIS A 124 -20.17 2.86 -6.04
C HIS A 124 -20.41 4.28 -6.56
N ASN A 125 -21.58 4.88 -6.27
CA ASN A 125 -21.94 6.21 -6.75
C ASN A 125 -21.49 7.36 -5.83
N PHE A 126 -21.00 7.07 -4.63
CA PHE A 126 -20.72 8.10 -3.64
C PHE A 126 -19.60 9.03 -4.12
N ASN A 127 -19.97 10.30 -4.30
CA ASN A 127 -19.08 11.42 -4.54
C ASN A 127 -19.63 12.70 -3.87
N GLY A 128 -20.44 12.56 -2.83
CA GLY A 128 -20.96 13.68 -2.05
C GLY A 128 -19.85 14.48 -1.38
N ASN A 129 -20.05 15.78 -1.22
CA ASN A 129 -19.08 16.69 -0.62
C ASN A 129 -18.79 16.33 0.85
N ILE A 130 -17.50 16.10 1.16
CA ILE A 130 -16.96 15.85 2.50
C ILE A 130 -15.69 16.67 2.77
N THR A 131 -15.47 17.70 1.96
CA THR A 131 -14.20 18.46 1.93
C THR A 131 -13.96 19.30 3.18
N THR A 132 -15.02 19.59 3.94
CA THR A 132 -15.01 20.41 5.16
C THR A 132 -14.73 19.62 6.44
N TRP A 133 -14.66 18.29 6.35
CA TRP A 133 -14.51 17.42 7.51
C TRP A 133 -13.19 17.66 8.26
N ASP A 134 -13.31 17.84 9.58
CA ASP A 134 -12.17 17.76 10.49
C ASP A 134 -11.95 16.30 10.88
N VAL A 135 -11.02 15.63 10.20
CA VAL A 135 -10.66 14.23 10.46
C VAL A 135 -9.47 14.08 11.42
N SER A 136 -9.07 15.16 12.12
CA SER A 136 -7.89 15.15 12.99
C SER A 136 -7.94 14.14 14.13
N SER A 137 -9.13 13.66 14.53
CA SER A 137 -9.29 12.60 15.53
C SER A 137 -9.29 11.18 14.98
N ALA A 138 -9.31 11.01 13.65
CA ALA A 138 -9.38 9.69 13.01
C ALA A 138 -8.11 8.87 13.29
N GLN A 139 -8.30 7.60 13.67
CA GLN A 139 -7.22 6.66 13.95
C GLN A 139 -7.13 5.56 12.90
N ASP A 140 -8.28 5.18 12.33
CA ASP A 140 -8.41 4.12 11.34
C ASP A 140 -9.34 4.56 10.22
N THR A 141 -8.76 4.73 9.03
CA THR A 141 -9.47 5.06 7.79
C THR A 141 -9.39 3.91 6.78
N SER A 142 -9.05 2.71 7.26
CA SER A 142 -8.88 1.53 6.41
C SER A 142 -10.15 1.26 5.61
N SER A 143 -9.98 0.94 4.33
CA SER A 143 -11.04 0.67 3.37
C SER A 143 -12.09 1.77 3.17
N MET A 144 -11.93 2.98 3.73
CA MET A 144 -12.99 4.01 3.78
C MET A 144 -13.68 4.24 2.43
N PHE A 145 -12.91 4.27 1.33
CA PHE A 145 -13.40 4.43 -0.05
C PHE A 145 -13.12 3.21 -0.94
N ALA A 146 -12.90 2.02 -0.37
CA ALA A 146 -12.62 0.83 -1.16
C ALA A 146 -13.75 0.53 -2.16
N VAL A 147 -13.43 0.47 -3.45
CA VAL A 147 -14.36 0.20 -4.58
C VAL A 147 -15.49 1.24 -4.69
N THR A 148 -15.23 2.47 -4.23
CA THR A 148 -16.10 3.64 -4.41
C THR A 148 -15.77 4.26 -5.76
N LEU A 149 -16.36 3.69 -6.82
CA LEU A 149 -15.88 3.85 -8.20
C LEU A 149 -15.81 5.31 -8.67
N HIS A 150 -16.81 6.12 -8.29
CA HIS A 150 -16.97 7.51 -8.73
C HIS A 150 -16.42 8.55 -7.74
N PHE A 151 -15.77 8.13 -6.67
CA PHE A 151 -15.27 9.04 -5.65
C PHE A 151 -14.07 9.86 -6.16
N SER A 152 -14.19 11.19 -6.10
CA SER A 152 -13.22 12.14 -6.63
C SER A 152 -13.21 13.48 -5.85
N GLN A 153 -13.60 13.49 -4.58
CA GLN A 153 -13.58 14.71 -3.77
C GLN A 153 -12.14 15.10 -3.37
N PRO A 154 -11.79 16.40 -3.36
CA PRO A 154 -10.47 16.84 -2.93
C PRO A 154 -10.31 16.69 -1.41
N LEU A 155 -9.30 15.94 -0.98
CA LEU A 155 -9.05 15.63 0.44
C LEU A 155 -7.74 16.21 0.97
N ASN A 156 -7.07 17.06 0.18
CA ASN A 156 -5.74 17.57 0.51
C ASN A 156 -5.68 18.34 1.84
N ASP A 157 -6.79 18.95 2.26
CA ASP A 157 -6.89 19.76 3.48
C ASP A 157 -7.21 18.92 4.74
N TRP A 158 -7.40 17.61 4.60
CA TRP A 158 -7.63 16.71 5.74
C TRP A 158 -6.37 16.56 6.60
N ASP A 159 -6.52 16.73 7.91
CA ASP A 159 -5.49 16.40 8.89
C ASP A 159 -5.54 14.90 9.24
N VAL A 160 -4.72 14.10 8.56
CA VAL A 160 -4.60 12.65 8.80
C VAL A 160 -3.47 12.29 9.77
N SER A 161 -2.92 13.26 10.51
CA SER A 161 -1.73 13.06 11.34
C SER A 161 -1.90 12.03 12.46
N ASN A 162 -3.13 11.72 12.88
CA ASN A 162 -3.41 10.71 13.90
C ASN A 162 -3.79 9.32 13.34
N VAL A 163 -3.86 9.17 12.01
CA VAL A 163 -4.22 7.89 11.37
C VAL A 163 -3.03 6.92 11.44
N VAL A 164 -3.31 5.68 11.85
CA VAL A 164 -2.32 4.60 11.99
C VAL A 164 -2.46 3.55 10.88
N ASP A 165 -3.69 3.29 10.43
CA ASP A 165 -4.01 2.31 9.39
C ASP A 165 -4.74 2.98 8.22
N MET A 166 -4.13 2.94 7.03
CA MET A 166 -4.69 3.41 5.76
C MET A 166 -4.89 2.26 4.77
N SER A 167 -4.85 1.00 5.24
CA SER A 167 -4.93 -0.17 4.38
C SER A 167 -6.22 -0.14 3.56
N ASN A 168 -6.12 -0.42 2.27
CA ASN A 168 -7.22 -0.44 1.30
C ASN A 168 -8.01 0.87 1.15
N MET A 169 -7.60 2.01 1.72
CA MET A 169 -8.43 3.23 1.79
C MET A 169 -9.03 3.66 0.45
N PHE A 170 -8.26 3.56 -0.65
CA PHE A 170 -8.68 3.85 -2.03
C PHE A 170 -8.61 2.64 -2.95
N SER A 171 -8.59 1.41 -2.40
CA SER A 171 -8.49 0.18 -3.20
C SER A 171 -9.69 0.06 -4.15
N GLY A 172 -9.46 0.14 -5.46
CA GLY A 172 -10.50 0.08 -6.49
C GLY A 172 -11.32 1.36 -6.65
N ALA A 173 -10.92 2.48 -6.04
CA ALA A 173 -11.51 3.80 -6.30
C ALA A 173 -11.06 4.29 -7.68
N ALA A 174 -11.71 3.79 -8.73
CA ALA A 174 -11.21 3.83 -10.10
C ALA A 174 -10.99 5.24 -10.64
N GLU A 175 -11.86 6.20 -10.30
CA GLU A 175 -11.80 7.58 -10.80
C GLU A 175 -11.02 8.54 -9.88
N PHE A 176 -10.55 8.07 -8.72
CA PHE A 176 -9.87 8.92 -7.74
C PHE A 176 -8.48 9.34 -8.24
N ASN A 177 -8.27 10.65 -8.39
CA ASN A 177 -6.97 11.22 -8.80
C ASN A 177 -6.73 12.61 -8.17
N GLN A 178 -7.10 12.77 -6.90
CA GLN A 178 -6.99 14.04 -6.18
C GLN A 178 -5.66 14.15 -5.43
N PRO A 179 -5.10 15.36 -5.26
CA PRO A 179 -3.84 15.55 -4.55
C PRO A 179 -3.96 15.14 -3.08
N LEU A 180 -2.93 14.46 -2.59
CA LEU A 180 -2.79 14.02 -1.19
C LEU A 180 -1.39 14.32 -0.62
N ASN A 181 -0.58 15.07 -1.35
CA ASN A 181 0.84 15.23 -1.05
C ASN A 181 1.07 16.00 0.27
N ASP A 182 0.11 16.81 0.70
CA ASP A 182 0.19 17.60 1.93
C ASP A 182 -0.20 16.80 3.20
N TRP A 183 -0.60 15.53 3.05
CA TRP A 183 -0.94 14.67 4.19
C TRP A 183 0.28 14.34 5.06
N ASP A 184 0.15 14.52 6.38
CA ASP A 184 1.11 13.99 7.35
C ASP A 184 0.83 12.51 7.64
N VAL A 185 1.54 11.62 6.95
CA VAL A 185 1.43 10.16 7.13
C VAL A 185 2.47 9.58 8.10
N SER A 186 3.13 10.42 8.92
CA SER A 186 4.27 10.00 9.75
C SER A 186 3.91 8.97 10.84
N ASN A 187 2.63 8.85 11.21
CA ASN A 187 2.12 7.86 12.16
C ASN A 187 1.55 6.59 11.50
N VAL A 188 1.46 6.55 10.17
CA VAL A 188 0.90 5.40 9.43
C VAL A 188 1.88 4.23 9.47
N VAL A 189 1.38 3.05 9.83
CA VAL A 189 2.17 1.81 9.95
C VAL A 189 1.85 0.82 8.82
N ASP A 190 0.60 0.79 8.36
CA ASP A 190 0.12 -0.14 7.33
C ASP A 190 -0.52 0.60 6.13
N MET A 191 0.04 0.37 4.93
CA MET A 191 -0.44 0.89 3.64
C MET A 191 -0.82 -0.25 2.66
N PHE A 192 -1.08 -1.45 3.18
CA PHE A 192 -1.51 -2.62 2.42
C PHE A 192 -2.67 -2.27 1.48
N HIS A 193 -2.53 -2.53 0.18
CA HIS A 193 -3.55 -2.25 -0.86
C HIS A 193 -4.08 -0.81 -0.95
N MET A 194 -3.45 0.20 -0.33
CA MET A 194 -4.05 1.55 -0.20
C MET A 194 -4.60 2.10 -1.53
N PHE A 195 -3.89 1.94 -2.65
CA PHE A 195 -4.28 2.36 -4.00
C PHE A 195 -4.41 1.19 -4.99
N SER A 196 -4.58 -0.04 -4.51
CA SER A 196 -4.71 -1.22 -5.39
C SER A 196 -5.92 -1.05 -6.32
N GLY A 197 -5.72 -0.99 -7.64
CA GLY A 197 -6.79 -0.84 -8.63
C GLY A 197 -7.37 0.59 -8.72
N ALA A 198 -6.75 1.59 -8.10
CA ALA A 198 -7.07 3.00 -8.32
C ALA A 198 -6.52 3.44 -9.69
N ALA A 199 -7.24 3.06 -10.75
CA ALA A 199 -6.73 3.07 -12.13
C ALA A 199 -6.27 4.45 -12.60
N GLU A 200 -6.96 5.52 -12.22
CA GLU A 200 -6.65 6.90 -12.63
C GLU A 200 -5.65 7.63 -11.70
N PHE A 201 -5.32 7.06 -10.54
CA PHE A 201 -4.49 7.74 -9.55
C PHE A 201 -3.05 7.92 -10.05
N ASN A 202 -2.59 9.17 -10.17
CA ASN A 202 -1.25 9.51 -10.64
C ASN A 202 -0.70 10.81 -10.00
N GLN A 203 -1.02 11.04 -8.73
CA GLN A 203 -0.54 12.22 -8.00
C GLN A 203 0.83 11.98 -7.37
N PRO A 204 1.68 13.02 -7.25
CA PRO A 204 2.91 12.92 -6.48
C PRO A 204 2.59 12.70 -4.99
N LEU A 205 3.46 11.95 -4.30
CA LEU A 205 3.38 11.65 -2.87
C LEU A 205 4.76 11.84 -2.21
N ASN A 206 5.61 12.69 -2.78
CA ASN A 206 7.00 12.85 -2.37
C ASN A 206 7.18 13.64 -1.07
N ASP A 207 6.14 14.25 -0.52
CA ASP A 207 6.23 14.95 0.77
C ASP A 207 5.82 14.05 1.95
N TRP A 208 5.37 12.83 1.68
CA TRP A 208 5.02 11.84 2.70
C TRP A 208 6.26 11.36 3.47
N ASN A 209 6.16 11.39 4.79
CA ASN A 209 7.12 10.74 5.67
C ASN A 209 6.70 9.27 5.95
N THR A 210 7.30 8.33 5.23
CA THR A 210 6.98 6.90 5.33
C THR A 210 7.83 6.11 6.34
N SER A 211 8.64 6.78 7.18
CA SER A 211 9.63 6.10 8.05
C SER A 211 9.05 5.09 9.03
N SER A 212 7.76 5.22 9.36
CA SER A 212 7.02 4.36 10.29
C SER A 212 6.33 3.17 9.59
N VAL A 213 6.24 3.18 8.27
CA VAL A 213 5.51 2.17 7.49
C VAL A 213 6.29 0.87 7.48
N THR A 214 5.60 -0.24 7.77
CA THR A 214 6.21 -1.58 7.79
C THR A 214 5.67 -2.51 6.71
N ASN A 215 4.48 -2.21 6.17
CA ASN A 215 3.76 -3.02 5.18
C ASN A 215 3.29 -2.16 3.99
N MET A 216 3.78 -2.46 2.80
CA MET A 216 3.38 -1.85 1.52
C MET A 216 2.93 -2.91 0.50
N ASP A 217 2.55 -4.11 0.95
CA ASP A 217 2.11 -5.18 0.05
C ASP A 217 0.89 -4.72 -0.78
N ARG A 218 1.03 -4.84 -2.10
CA ARG A 218 0.04 -4.44 -3.12
C ARG A 218 -0.42 -2.98 -3.08
N MET A 219 0.36 -2.07 -2.50
CA MET A 219 -0.03 -0.65 -2.38
C MET A 219 -0.55 -0.04 -3.69
N PHE A 220 0.07 -0.35 -4.84
CA PHE A 220 -0.32 0.10 -6.19
C PHE A 220 -0.58 -1.06 -7.16
N LEU A 221 -1.01 -2.22 -6.66
CA LEU A 221 -1.37 -3.37 -7.51
C LEU A 221 -2.48 -2.96 -8.51
N TYR A 222 -2.29 -3.14 -9.83
CA TYR A 222 -3.25 -2.71 -10.87
C TYR A 222 -3.58 -1.20 -10.87
N ALA A 223 -2.75 -0.34 -10.29
CA ALA A 223 -2.89 1.11 -10.45
C ALA A 223 -2.29 1.52 -11.82
N ASP A 224 -3.05 1.31 -12.89
CA ASP A 224 -2.57 1.33 -14.27
C ASP A 224 -1.82 2.63 -14.63
N ASN A 225 -2.35 3.80 -14.26
CA ASN A 225 -1.76 5.10 -14.58
C ASN A 225 -0.75 5.61 -13.54
N PHE A 226 -0.53 4.90 -12.44
CA PHE A 226 0.31 5.41 -11.35
C PHE A 226 1.78 5.51 -11.76
N ASN A 227 2.28 6.73 -11.81
CA ASN A 227 3.70 7.07 -11.98
C ASN A 227 4.04 8.34 -11.18
N GLY A 228 3.32 8.59 -10.08
CA GLY A 228 3.54 9.72 -9.20
C GLY A 228 4.90 9.64 -8.51
N ASN A 229 5.50 10.80 -8.20
CA ASN A 229 6.82 10.84 -7.56
C ASN A 229 6.73 10.30 -6.12
N ILE A 230 7.55 9.28 -5.84
CA ILE A 230 7.72 8.63 -4.52
C ILE A 230 9.21 8.44 -4.15
N THR A 231 10.12 9.13 -4.84
CA THR A 231 11.56 8.87 -4.75
C THR A 231 12.16 9.24 -3.38
N THR A 232 11.45 10.04 -2.60
CA THR A 232 11.85 10.57 -1.28
C THR A 232 11.43 9.69 -0.11
N TRP A 233 10.64 8.64 -0.34
CA TRP A 233 10.14 7.78 0.72
C TRP A 233 11.27 7.11 1.50
N ASP A 234 11.17 7.17 2.84
CA ASP A 234 11.98 6.36 3.74
C ASP A 234 11.32 4.99 3.88
N VAL A 235 11.90 3.98 3.23
CA VAL A 235 11.43 2.59 3.27
C VAL A 235 12.28 1.71 4.18
N SER A 236 13.14 2.29 5.02
CA SER A 236 14.09 1.54 5.85
C SER A 236 13.44 0.66 6.93
N SER A 237 12.18 0.92 7.28
CA SER A 237 11.37 0.11 8.21
C SER A 237 10.48 -0.91 7.50
N VAL A 238 10.35 -0.86 6.17
CA VAL A 238 9.43 -1.71 5.42
C VAL A 238 9.96 -3.14 5.35
N THR A 239 9.09 -4.11 5.64
CA THR A 239 9.41 -5.54 5.61
C THR A 239 8.71 -6.29 4.48
N ASP A 240 7.57 -5.79 3.99
CA ASP A 240 6.82 -6.39 2.88
C ASP A 240 6.51 -5.35 1.79
N MET A 241 7.06 -5.59 0.59
CA MET A 241 6.77 -4.86 -0.66
C MET A 241 6.25 -5.81 -1.75
N SER A 242 5.69 -6.95 -1.35
CA SER A 242 5.13 -7.92 -2.28
C SER A 242 4.12 -7.23 -3.18
N HIS A 243 4.21 -7.48 -4.47
CA HIS A 243 3.26 -7.00 -5.47
C HIS A 243 3.00 -5.48 -5.48
N MET A 244 3.86 -4.65 -4.87
CA MET A 244 3.63 -3.22 -4.67
C MET A 244 3.27 -2.48 -5.97
N PHE A 245 3.97 -2.76 -7.08
CA PHE A 245 3.72 -2.18 -8.41
C PHE A 245 3.31 -3.24 -9.43
N ARG A 246 2.76 -4.36 -8.98
CA ARG A 246 2.38 -5.44 -9.88
C ARG A 246 1.26 -4.95 -10.80
N TYR A 247 1.48 -5.03 -12.11
CA TYR A 247 0.57 -4.52 -13.13
C TYR A 247 0.23 -3.03 -12.99
N ALA A 248 1.06 -2.23 -12.33
CA ALA A 248 1.04 -0.78 -12.47
C ALA A 248 1.71 -0.42 -13.81
N ALA A 249 0.92 -0.39 -14.88
CA ALA A 249 1.41 -0.41 -16.26
C ALA A 249 2.37 0.75 -16.57
N GLU A 250 2.08 1.96 -16.08
CA GLU A 250 2.88 3.16 -16.35
C GLU A 250 3.99 3.43 -15.32
N PHE A 251 4.08 2.63 -14.25
CA PHE A 251 5.03 2.90 -13.17
C PHE A 251 6.49 2.75 -13.62
N ASN A 252 7.26 3.84 -13.55
CA ASN A 252 8.67 3.89 -13.93
C ASN A 252 9.43 5.04 -13.22
N GLN A 253 9.32 5.15 -11.89
CA GLN A 253 10.10 6.12 -11.10
C GLN A 253 11.49 5.57 -10.71
N PRO A 254 12.51 6.43 -10.52
CA PRO A 254 13.83 5.98 -10.09
C PRO A 254 13.85 5.70 -8.57
N LEU A 255 14.01 4.44 -8.18
CA LEU A 255 13.96 3.99 -6.78
C LEU A 255 15.32 3.61 -6.20
N ASN A 256 16.42 3.91 -6.90
CA ASN A 256 17.76 3.48 -6.51
C ASN A 256 18.22 4.06 -5.15
N ASP A 257 17.62 5.15 -4.67
CA ASP A 257 18.03 5.75 -3.38
C ASP A 257 17.31 5.13 -2.17
N TRP A 258 16.39 4.18 -2.39
CA TRP A 258 15.67 3.49 -1.32
C TRP A 258 16.56 2.54 -0.53
N ASN A 259 16.45 2.61 0.81
CA ASN A 259 17.09 1.65 1.70
C ASN A 259 16.22 0.40 1.90
N THR A 260 16.52 -0.68 1.17
CA THR A 260 15.75 -1.93 1.23
C THR A 260 16.28 -2.97 2.22
N SER A 261 17.25 -2.61 3.07
CA SER A 261 17.97 -3.59 3.93
C SER A 261 17.05 -4.38 4.89
N SER A 262 15.86 -3.87 5.19
CA SER A 262 14.88 -4.49 6.08
C SER A 262 13.81 -5.32 5.34
N VAL A 263 13.75 -5.24 4.00
CA VAL A 263 12.68 -5.86 3.21
C VAL A 263 12.90 -7.37 3.12
N ILE A 264 11.90 -8.14 3.54
CA ILE A 264 11.90 -9.60 3.58
C ILE A 264 11.17 -10.17 2.35
N TYR A 265 10.08 -9.52 1.95
CA TYR A 265 9.18 -9.99 0.89
C TYR A 265 9.10 -8.97 -0.26
N MET A 266 9.56 -9.37 -1.45
CA MET A 266 9.54 -8.57 -2.70
C MET A 266 8.83 -9.34 -3.83
N LYS A 267 7.95 -10.28 -3.48
CA LYS A 267 7.33 -11.20 -4.44
C LYS A 267 6.58 -10.42 -5.51
N GLY A 268 7.01 -10.54 -6.76
CA GLY A 268 6.33 -9.91 -7.89
C GLY A 268 6.11 -8.42 -7.80
N MET A 269 7.00 -7.69 -7.14
CA MET A 269 6.93 -6.25 -6.94
C MET A 269 6.71 -5.47 -8.24
N PHE A 270 7.43 -5.81 -9.32
CA PHE A 270 7.41 -5.09 -10.60
C PHE A 270 6.75 -5.87 -11.74
N ARG A 271 6.13 -7.02 -11.45
CA ARG A 271 5.57 -7.91 -12.48
C ARG A 271 4.54 -7.16 -13.32
N GLY A 272 4.77 -7.05 -14.63
CA GLY A 272 3.83 -6.36 -15.53
C GLY A 272 3.88 -4.84 -15.50
N SER A 273 4.87 -4.22 -14.85
CA SER A 273 5.07 -2.76 -14.85
C SER A 273 6.05 -2.32 -15.95
N SER A 274 6.05 -1.02 -16.28
CA SER A 274 7.05 -0.44 -17.22
C SER A 274 8.42 -0.17 -16.59
N PHE A 275 8.62 -0.51 -15.31
CA PHE A 275 9.81 -0.18 -14.53
C PHE A 275 11.11 -0.67 -15.20
N ASN A 276 12.05 0.26 -15.41
CA ASN A 276 13.37 -0.02 -15.98
C ASN A 276 14.45 0.96 -15.46
N HIS A 277 14.48 1.22 -14.15
CA HIS A 277 15.51 2.03 -13.49
C HIS A 277 16.49 1.17 -12.69
N PRO A 278 17.75 1.62 -12.49
CA PRO A 278 18.74 0.88 -11.72
C PRO A 278 18.27 0.57 -10.30
N LEU A 279 18.71 -0.58 -9.78
CA LEU A 279 18.46 -1.08 -8.43
C LEU A 279 19.76 -1.60 -7.78
N ASP A 280 20.92 -1.25 -8.34
CA ASP A 280 22.20 -1.84 -7.97
C ASP A 280 22.67 -1.41 -6.57
N SER A 281 22.13 -0.32 -6.03
CA SER A 281 22.35 0.13 -4.66
C SER A 281 21.54 -0.63 -3.60
N TRP A 282 20.49 -1.35 -4.00
CA TRP A 282 19.59 -2.00 -3.05
C TRP A 282 20.32 -3.09 -2.28
N ASP A 283 20.20 -3.04 -0.96
CA ASP A 283 20.55 -4.15 -0.08
C ASP A 283 19.38 -5.12 0.00
N VAL A 284 19.55 -6.30 -0.57
CA VAL A 284 18.56 -7.39 -0.60
C VAL A 284 19.00 -8.56 0.28
N SER A 285 19.96 -8.36 1.19
CA SER A 285 20.48 -9.42 2.05
C SER A 285 19.44 -10.04 2.98
N SER A 286 18.47 -9.23 3.44
CA SER A 286 17.33 -9.70 4.27
C SER A 286 16.21 -10.37 3.47
N ALA A 287 16.20 -10.24 2.14
CA ALA A 287 15.11 -10.73 1.32
C ALA A 287 15.09 -12.26 1.25
N VAL A 288 13.94 -12.84 1.62
CA VAL A 288 13.72 -14.30 1.62
C VAL A 288 12.83 -14.74 0.45
N VAL A 289 11.92 -13.86 0.01
CA VAL A 289 10.95 -14.15 -1.06
C VAL A 289 11.01 -13.07 -2.13
N MET A 290 11.63 -13.38 -3.27
CA MET A 290 11.71 -12.47 -4.43
C MET A 290 11.12 -13.10 -5.70
N ASN A 291 10.33 -14.17 -5.57
CA ASN A 291 9.89 -14.92 -6.74
C ASN A 291 9.03 -14.05 -7.67
N SER A 292 9.26 -14.21 -8.97
CA SER A 292 8.49 -13.53 -10.01
C SER A 292 8.51 -12.00 -9.92
N MET A 293 9.60 -11.37 -9.45
CA MET A 293 9.74 -9.91 -9.31
C MET A 293 9.52 -9.12 -10.60
N PHE A 294 10.18 -9.51 -11.71
CA PHE A 294 10.19 -8.80 -13.00
C PHE A 294 9.45 -9.44 -14.22
N PRO A 295 8.80 -10.62 -14.19
CA PRO A 295 8.11 -11.15 -15.36
C PRO A 295 7.16 -10.14 -15.99
N SER A 296 7.18 -10.06 -17.33
CA SER A 296 6.36 -9.11 -18.10
C SER A 296 6.61 -7.63 -17.79
N SER A 297 7.73 -7.29 -17.14
CA SER A 297 8.20 -5.91 -17.05
C SER A 297 9.22 -5.57 -18.14
N ASN A 298 9.55 -4.30 -18.30
CA ASN A 298 10.61 -3.81 -19.20
C ASN A 298 12.01 -3.83 -18.56
N PHE A 299 12.17 -4.48 -17.40
CA PHE A 299 13.40 -4.38 -16.61
C PHE A 299 14.58 -5.09 -17.29
N GLU A 300 15.60 -4.31 -17.65
CA GLU A 300 16.83 -4.77 -18.30
C GLU A 300 18.09 -4.15 -17.66
N GLN A 301 18.03 -3.78 -16.38
CA GLN A 301 19.13 -3.13 -15.68
C GLN A 301 20.12 -4.11 -15.05
N ASP A 302 21.33 -3.61 -14.77
CA ASP A 302 22.38 -4.38 -14.12
C ASP A 302 22.05 -4.66 -12.64
N LEU A 303 22.26 -5.91 -12.22
CA LEU A 303 22.07 -6.40 -10.86
C LEU A 303 23.37 -6.99 -10.29
N GLY A 304 24.53 -6.58 -10.78
CA GLY A 304 25.82 -7.16 -10.42
C GLY A 304 26.08 -7.16 -8.91
N ASN A 305 25.70 -6.09 -8.22
CA ASN A 305 25.82 -6.00 -6.77
C ASN A 305 24.96 -7.02 -6.02
N TRP A 306 23.89 -7.54 -6.62
CA TRP A 306 23.03 -8.56 -6.00
C TRP A 306 23.63 -9.96 -6.12
N TYR A 307 24.28 -10.27 -7.25
CA TYR A 307 24.82 -11.60 -7.54
C TYR A 307 26.31 -11.76 -7.24
N ILE A 308 27.07 -10.68 -7.18
CA ILE A 308 28.53 -10.73 -7.06
C ILE A 308 28.95 -10.15 -5.71
N VAL A 309 28.92 -10.98 -4.67
CA VAL A 309 29.42 -10.66 -3.32
C VAL A 309 30.66 -11.50 -3.06
N LEU A 310 31.80 -10.83 -2.85
CA LEU A 310 33.07 -11.48 -2.52
C LEU A 310 33.06 -11.92 -1.06
N GLY A 311 33.36 -13.19 -0.82
CA GLY A 311 33.68 -13.71 0.49
C GLY A 311 35.12 -13.41 0.89
N ASP A 312 35.53 -13.98 2.02
CA ASP A 312 36.89 -13.82 2.52
C ASP A 312 37.92 -14.30 1.49
N THR A 313 38.99 -13.52 1.35
CA THR A 313 40.11 -13.86 0.48
C THR A 313 41.15 -14.64 1.25
N SER A 314 41.60 -15.75 0.70
CA SER A 314 42.64 -16.60 1.28
C SER A 314 43.66 -17.02 0.23
N VAL A 315 44.79 -17.56 0.66
CA VAL A 315 45.78 -18.19 -0.22
C VAL A 315 45.70 -19.68 0.00
N ASP A 316 45.47 -20.45 -1.07
CA ASP A 316 45.44 -21.91 -0.98
C ASP A 316 46.83 -22.55 -0.99
N SER A 317 46.89 -23.88 -0.88
CA SER A 317 48.15 -24.64 -0.83
C SER A 317 49.02 -24.54 -2.08
N GLY A 318 48.52 -23.93 -3.17
CA GLY A 318 49.24 -23.68 -4.41
C GLY A 318 49.63 -22.22 -4.62
N ASP A 319 49.71 -21.41 -3.55
CA ASP A 319 50.00 -19.97 -3.58
C ASP A 319 49.01 -19.16 -4.45
N THR A 320 47.80 -19.70 -4.64
CA THR A 320 46.74 -19.08 -5.44
C THR A 320 45.79 -18.31 -4.53
N LEU A 321 45.46 -17.08 -4.91
CA LEU A 321 44.46 -16.28 -4.22
C LEU A 321 43.09 -16.84 -4.57
N VAL A 322 42.31 -17.12 -3.53
CA VAL A 322 41.00 -17.73 -3.62
C VAL A 322 39.99 -16.90 -2.84
N THR A 323 38.89 -16.54 -3.50
CA THR A 323 37.71 -15.93 -2.87
C THR A 323 36.46 -16.57 -3.45
N THR A 324 35.46 -16.80 -2.60
CA THR A 324 34.16 -17.31 -3.04
C THR A 324 33.28 -16.14 -3.48
N ILE A 325 32.52 -16.32 -4.55
CA ILE A 325 31.47 -15.40 -4.96
C ILE A 325 30.12 -16.01 -4.60
N THR A 326 29.29 -15.23 -3.91
CA THR A 326 27.90 -15.57 -3.60
C THR A 326 27.00 -14.41 -4.00
N ALA A 327 25.69 -14.65 -4.05
CA ALA A 327 24.74 -13.56 -4.08
C ALA A 327 24.52 -12.97 -2.68
N GLN A 328 23.82 -11.83 -2.60
CA GLN A 328 23.48 -11.17 -1.32
C GLN A 328 22.56 -12.03 -0.44
N ASN A 329 21.78 -12.94 -1.02
CA ASN A 329 20.87 -13.82 -0.29
C ASN A 329 20.71 -15.20 -0.94
N SER A 330 20.21 -16.15 -0.13
CA SER A 330 20.03 -17.55 -0.54
C SER A 330 18.96 -17.78 -1.62
N PHE A 331 18.06 -16.81 -1.88
CA PHE A 331 17.10 -16.93 -2.98
C PHE A 331 17.81 -16.71 -4.32
N LEU A 332 18.69 -15.72 -4.40
CA LEU A 332 19.49 -15.43 -5.59
C LEU A 332 20.49 -16.56 -5.87
N ASP A 333 21.16 -17.12 -4.85
CA ASP A 333 22.04 -18.29 -5.02
C ASP A 333 21.30 -19.49 -5.62
N ARG A 334 20.03 -19.71 -5.22
CA ARG A 334 19.18 -20.80 -5.74
C ARG A 334 18.79 -20.63 -7.21
N GLN A 335 19.01 -19.46 -7.81
CA GLN A 335 18.88 -19.28 -9.25
C GLN A 335 20.06 -19.89 -10.02
N ASN A 336 21.10 -20.36 -9.31
CA ASN A 336 22.30 -20.99 -9.84
C ASN A 336 23.02 -20.10 -10.88
N PRO A 337 23.40 -18.87 -10.50
CA PRO A 337 24.14 -17.97 -11.37
C PRO A 337 25.49 -18.59 -11.78
N LYS A 338 25.89 -18.31 -13.02
CA LYS A 338 27.22 -18.67 -13.53
C LYS A 338 28.10 -17.46 -13.57
N TYR A 339 29.35 -17.62 -13.16
CA TYR A 339 30.30 -16.54 -13.07
C TYR A 339 31.42 -16.69 -14.10
N SER A 340 31.90 -15.57 -14.61
CA SER A 340 33.10 -15.48 -15.44
C SER A 340 33.85 -14.19 -15.14
N VAL A 341 35.13 -14.14 -15.48
CA VAL A 341 35.95 -12.92 -15.43
C VAL A 341 36.03 -12.37 -16.84
N ALA A 342 35.74 -11.08 -17.01
CA ALA A 342 35.90 -10.45 -18.31
C ALA A 342 37.41 -10.30 -18.66
N PRO A 343 37.80 -10.39 -19.93
CA PRO A 343 39.20 -10.30 -20.37
C PRO A 343 39.67 -8.84 -20.47
N ASP A 344 39.37 -8.03 -19.46
CA ASP A 344 39.71 -6.62 -19.35
C ASP A 344 40.49 -6.32 -18.07
N GLY A 345 41.27 -5.23 -18.06
CA GLY A 345 42.07 -4.84 -16.90
C GLY A 345 43.05 -5.93 -16.46
N ASP A 346 42.94 -6.36 -15.19
CA ASP A 346 43.72 -7.46 -14.63
C ASP A 346 43.02 -8.84 -14.80
N GLY A 347 41.90 -8.92 -15.53
CA GLY A 347 41.04 -10.10 -15.65
C GLY A 347 41.74 -11.34 -16.21
N ASP A 348 42.71 -11.17 -17.10
CA ASP A 348 43.54 -12.27 -17.64
C ASP A 348 44.40 -12.99 -16.58
N LEU A 349 44.49 -12.43 -15.36
CA LEU A 349 45.22 -13.04 -14.24
C LEU A 349 44.32 -13.91 -13.36
N PHE A 350 43.02 -13.96 -13.64
CA PHE A 350 42.03 -14.66 -12.84
C PHE A 350 41.11 -15.52 -13.70
N PHE A 351 40.52 -16.54 -13.09
CA PHE A 351 39.50 -17.37 -13.69
C PHE A 351 38.49 -17.83 -12.66
N MET A 352 37.30 -18.22 -13.13
CA MET A 352 36.24 -18.80 -12.30
C MET A 352 36.31 -20.34 -12.35
N ASP A 353 36.31 -20.96 -11.18
CA ASP A 353 36.11 -22.39 -10.95
C ASP A 353 34.79 -22.58 -10.19
N GLY A 354 33.69 -22.68 -10.94
CA GLY A 354 32.34 -22.61 -10.38
C GLY A 354 32.06 -21.22 -9.82
N ASN A 355 31.85 -21.11 -8.51
CA ASN A 355 31.69 -19.85 -7.79
C ASN A 355 32.97 -19.40 -7.06
N ILE A 356 34.09 -20.06 -7.33
CA ILE A 356 35.38 -19.72 -6.72
C ILE A 356 36.20 -18.93 -7.72
N LEU A 357 36.58 -17.71 -7.37
CA LEU A 357 37.54 -16.91 -8.11
C LEU A 357 38.95 -17.35 -7.73
N ARG A 358 39.77 -17.66 -8.74
CA ARG A 358 41.16 -18.10 -8.59
C ARG A 358 42.09 -17.25 -9.43
N SER A 359 43.27 -16.95 -8.93
CA SER A 359 44.35 -16.39 -9.76
C SER A 359 45.07 -17.48 -10.57
N ILE A 360 45.66 -17.13 -11.71
CA ILE A 360 46.38 -18.08 -12.59
C ILE A 360 47.82 -18.34 -12.10
N SER A 361 48.44 -17.42 -11.35
CA SER A 361 49.82 -17.56 -10.83
C SER A 361 50.07 -16.79 -9.52
N GLY A 362 50.99 -17.28 -8.68
CA GLY A 362 51.34 -16.72 -7.36
C GLY A 362 52.32 -15.54 -7.33
N GLU A 363 52.74 -14.99 -8.48
CA GLU A 363 53.60 -13.79 -8.50
C GLU A 363 52.75 -12.50 -8.47
N TYR A 364 52.25 -12.16 -7.29
CA TYR A 364 51.49 -10.92 -7.10
C TYR A 364 52.43 -9.71 -7.04
N THR A 365 52.59 -9.03 -8.17
CA THR A 365 53.45 -7.84 -8.29
C THR A 365 52.79 -6.55 -7.84
N LYS A 366 51.46 -6.53 -7.72
CA LYS A 366 50.65 -5.39 -7.27
C LYS A 366 49.92 -5.71 -5.95
N PRO A 367 49.67 -4.69 -5.11
CA PRO A 367 48.85 -4.84 -3.90
C PRO A 367 47.34 -4.94 -4.22
N HIS A 368 46.91 -4.45 -5.38
CA HIS A 368 45.52 -4.43 -5.82
C HIS A 368 45.40 -4.85 -7.29
N TYR A 369 44.35 -5.61 -7.61
CA TYR A 369 43.96 -6.01 -8.96
C TYR A 369 42.51 -5.63 -9.20
N ASN A 370 42.23 -4.99 -10.32
CA ASN A 370 40.87 -4.62 -10.70
C ASN A 370 40.40 -5.55 -11.81
N ILE A 371 39.30 -6.25 -11.54
CA ILE A 371 38.70 -7.19 -12.48
C ILE A 371 37.20 -6.93 -12.57
N THR A 372 36.62 -7.26 -13.72
CA THR A 372 35.18 -7.26 -13.93
C THR A 372 34.67 -8.69 -13.83
N ILE A 373 33.80 -8.96 -12.87
CA ILE A 373 33.11 -10.25 -12.77
C ILE A 373 31.77 -10.11 -13.48
N VAL A 374 31.42 -11.12 -14.27
CA VAL A 374 30.12 -11.22 -14.94
C VAL A 374 29.35 -12.39 -14.33
N ALA A 375 28.13 -12.11 -13.87
CA ALA A 375 27.14 -13.11 -13.51
C ALA A 375 26.12 -13.25 -14.66
N THR A 376 25.85 -14.49 -15.06
CA THR A 376 24.80 -14.84 -16.01
C THR A 376 23.84 -15.83 -15.39
N ASP A 377 22.64 -15.96 -15.95
CA ASP A 377 21.55 -16.78 -15.41
C ASP A 377 21.03 -16.22 -14.06
N GLY A 378 19.89 -15.50 -14.12
CA GLY A 378 19.31 -14.80 -12.98
C GLY A 378 18.03 -14.06 -13.40
N PHE A 379 17.67 -12.98 -12.70
CA PHE A 379 16.59 -12.09 -13.14
C PHE A 379 16.88 -11.43 -14.49
N VAL A 380 18.16 -11.13 -14.75
CA VAL A 380 18.66 -10.53 -15.98
C VAL A 380 19.76 -11.43 -16.54
N MET A 381 19.88 -11.48 -17.87
CA MET A 381 20.79 -12.40 -18.57
C MET A 381 22.27 -12.11 -18.30
N HIS A 382 22.63 -10.84 -18.12
CA HIS A 382 23.99 -10.40 -17.87
C HIS A 382 24.00 -9.31 -16.80
N SER A 383 24.76 -9.55 -15.74
CA SER A 383 25.02 -8.56 -14.69
C SER A 383 26.53 -8.51 -14.42
N PHE A 384 27.07 -7.33 -14.13
CA PHE A 384 28.52 -7.14 -14.01
C PHE A 384 28.87 -6.37 -12.75
N ARG A 385 30.03 -6.66 -12.18
CA ARG A 385 30.56 -5.90 -11.04
C ARG A 385 32.07 -5.76 -11.16
N ASP A 386 32.52 -4.52 -11.17
CA ASP A 386 33.93 -4.19 -11.01
C ASP A 386 34.32 -4.45 -9.55
N VAL A 387 35.37 -5.24 -9.34
CA VAL A 387 35.87 -5.55 -8.01
C VAL A 387 37.36 -5.32 -7.91
N THR A 388 37.79 -4.86 -6.74
CA THR A 388 39.21 -4.73 -6.39
C THR A 388 39.62 -5.87 -5.47
N ILE A 389 40.46 -6.77 -5.97
CA ILE A 389 41.07 -7.82 -5.18
C ILE A 389 42.33 -7.27 -4.50
N THR A 390 42.41 -7.36 -3.17
CA THR A 390 43.58 -6.93 -2.41
C THR A 390 44.42 -8.13 -1.99
N VAL A 391 45.71 -8.09 -2.31
CA VAL A 391 46.65 -9.14 -1.91
C VAL A 391 47.27 -8.80 -0.57
N ILE A 392 46.97 -9.60 0.45
CA ILE A 392 47.62 -9.50 1.76
C ILE A 392 48.88 -10.37 1.71
N GLN A 393 50.05 -9.75 1.45
CA GLN A 393 51.32 -10.49 1.54
C GLN A 393 51.57 -10.89 3.00
N PRO A 394 51.96 -12.15 3.27
CA PRO A 394 52.35 -12.55 4.61
C PRO A 394 53.59 -11.74 5.05
N GLN A 395 53.53 -11.15 6.25
CA GLN A 395 54.64 -10.40 6.85
C GLN A 395 55.80 -11.30 7.29
#